data_AF-A0A7X8SMD7-F1
#
_entry.id   AF-A0A7X8SMD7-F1
#
_cell.length_a   1.000
_cell.length_b   1.000
_cell.length_c   1.000
_cell.angle_alpha   90.00
_cell.angle_beta   90.00
_cell.angle_gamma   90.00
#
_symmetry.space_group_name_H-M   'P 1'
#
loop_
_entity.id
_entity.type
_entity.pdbx_description
1 polymer ?
#
loop_
_entity_poly.entity_id
_entity_poly.type
_entity_poly.pdbx_seq_one_letter_code
_entity_poly.pdbx_strand_id
1 'polypeptide(L)'
;MIFHKTVRFRLLVLFIINTTLLLFTLGAVFFGTRSLIETNSLSEQFGSCSSIYTESEIYFKNFLLEDLSSSDFYKNRKSTNTSRSVHLLDSALFTVEEVRKKMESLNDPRAKEIELLRSDLELLKAEQDFLMRKFLDLGYKDWGMIGNMRSKVHKIENSEIDLNQGLLLTMRRNEKDFLLRGDSKYLRMFDESVEDFEAHIVQLYQDSKKEALSEQDVRELRASLAGYQFGMHKVVDLMKVIGKGQSAGLMKSVSDLQEKINSRLLNLSENISSSNEEYLRWMLGLFVVIFVIQSIILSWFVFNFSRILEKRFTFMQLISGKLSKGESLTKIKKEEVEEYDEISDISTHFYEIDEQLNAAHNFSVKVGNGEIDVQYEKKFETTPLAKDLLKMRNRFKAVQELEHKRNWVTNGMAKFSQLLRDKLDSDSEWYDNLLRNIMHYVDASQGTFILIKDDLGKEPVLDLVALYAYDKKRYENRQFDVETGLLGQVYKEKQMVYIEDVPSDYVNITSGMGGAKPKCLIILPLIYADKMYGILEISSFNTFDEYQVSFLENLSEIIASSIADMNTSRVVIKMEEKLMEQKERIRELESIINEGVEN
;
A
#
# COMPACT_ATOMS: atom_id res chain seq x y z
N MET A 1 2.40 -18.16 -15.14
CA MET A 1 3.47 -17.86 -14.15
C MET A 1 3.80 -16.37 -14.15
N ILE A 2 2.79 -15.50 -13.97
CA ILE A 2 2.87 -14.04 -14.25
C ILE A 2 2.80 -13.20 -12.96
N PHE A 3 2.28 -13.75 -11.87
CA PHE A 3 1.97 -12.99 -10.64
C PHE A 3 3.18 -12.33 -9.94
N HIS A 4 4.39 -12.88 -10.09
CA HIS A 4 5.61 -12.40 -9.39
C HIS A 4 6.07 -10.97 -9.77
N LYS A 5 5.56 -10.41 -10.87
CA LYS A 5 5.96 -9.09 -11.36
C LYS A 5 5.09 -7.93 -10.85
N THR A 6 3.89 -8.21 -10.34
CA THR A 6 2.97 -7.17 -9.85
C THR A 6 3.44 -6.54 -8.54
N VAL A 7 3.13 -5.26 -8.34
CA VAL A 7 3.42 -4.57 -7.07
C VAL A 7 2.65 -5.20 -5.93
N ARG A 8 1.39 -5.58 -6.17
CA ARG A 8 0.54 -6.27 -5.17
C ARG A 8 1.15 -7.57 -4.69
N PHE A 9 1.62 -8.44 -5.60
CA PHE A 9 2.21 -9.72 -5.19
C PHE A 9 3.47 -9.52 -4.36
N ARG A 10 4.35 -8.57 -4.73
CA ARG A 10 5.58 -8.30 -3.98
C ARG A 10 5.29 -7.74 -2.58
N LEU A 11 4.29 -6.87 -2.45
CA LEU A 11 3.81 -6.39 -1.14
C LEU A 11 3.25 -7.54 -0.30
N LEU A 12 2.49 -8.45 -0.91
CA LEU A 12 1.92 -9.62 -0.23
C LEU A 12 3.03 -10.58 0.24
N VAL A 13 4.04 -10.83 -0.60
CA VAL A 13 5.22 -11.63 -0.22
C VAL A 13 5.99 -10.98 0.93
N LEU A 14 6.23 -9.66 0.90
CA LEU A 14 6.84 -8.97 2.03
C LEU A 14 6.00 -9.14 3.30
N PHE A 15 4.70 -8.92 3.19
CA PHE A 15 3.79 -9.03 4.33
C PHE A 15 3.88 -10.44 4.95
N ILE A 16 3.83 -11.48 4.13
CA ILE A 16 4.01 -12.88 4.58
C ILE A 16 5.38 -13.07 5.25
N ILE A 17 6.47 -12.61 4.62
CA ILE A 17 7.82 -12.76 5.17
C ILE A 17 7.93 -12.05 6.53
N ASN A 18 7.42 -10.82 6.63
CA ASN A 18 7.46 -10.02 7.85
C ASN A 18 6.60 -10.65 8.95
N THR A 19 5.36 -11.06 8.64
CA THR A 19 4.47 -11.75 9.59
C THR A 19 5.08 -13.07 10.07
N THR A 20 5.73 -13.83 9.18
CA THR A 20 6.40 -15.09 9.54
C THR A 20 7.59 -14.83 10.46
N LEU A 21 8.40 -13.81 10.18
CA LEU A 21 9.51 -13.43 11.06
C LEU A 21 9.02 -12.91 12.42
N LEU A 22 7.90 -12.18 12.45
CA LEU A 22 7.27 -11.72 13.69
C LEU A 22 6.72 -12.89 14.53
N LEU A 23 6.12 -13.90 13.89
CA LEU A 23 5.68 -15.12 14.58
C LEU A 23 6.87 -15.88 15.17
N PHE A 24 8.00 -15.92 14.46
CA PHE A 24 9.22 -16.55 14.96
C PHE A 24 9.80 -15.81 16.17
N THR A 25 9.83 -14.47 16.16
CA THR A 25 10.26 -13.68 17.33
C THR A 25 9.33 -13.88 18.52
N LEU A 26 8.01 -13.85 18.30
CA LEU A 26 7.01 -14.13 19.34
C LEU A 26 7.19 -15.54 19.93
N GLY A 27 7.43 -16.55 19.09
CA GLY A 27 7.73 -17.90 19.53
C GLY A 27 8.99 -17.98 20.39
N ALA A 28 10.09 -17.39 19.93
CA ALA A 28 11.35 -17.35 20.67
C ALA A 28 11.20 -16.65 22.03
N VAL A 29 10.49 -15.52 22.08
CA VAL A 29 10.17 -14.80 23.33
C VAL A 29 9.26 -15.62 24.24
N PHE A 30 8.26 -16.32 23.70
CA PHE A 30 7.36 -17.16 24.48
C PHE A 30 8.09 -18.35 25.12
N PHE A 31 8.91 -19.07 24.35
CA PHE A 31 9.71 -20.18 24.89
C PHE A 31 10.78 -19.69 25.87
N GLY A 32 11.42 -18.56 25.59
CA GLY A 32 12.40 -17.93 26.47
C GLY A 32 11.78 -17.50 27.81
N THR A 33 10.64 -16.82 27.78
CA THR A 33 9.93 -16.40 29.00
C THR A 33 9.42 -17.58 29.81
N ARG A 34 8.89 -18.62 29.16
CA ARG A 34 8.49 -19.86 29.84
C ARG A 34 9.67 -20.52 30.54
N SER A 35 10.79 -20.69 29.85
CA SER A 35 12.01 -21.27 30.44
C SER A 35 12.51 -20.47 31.63
N LEU A 36 12.47 -19.13 31.55
CA LEU A 36 12.86 -18.24 32.63
C LEU A 36 11.94 -18.35 33.85
N ILE A 37 10.62 -18.47 33.64
CA ILE A 37 9.65 -18.66 34.73
C ILE A 37 9.92 -19.99 35.45
N GLU A 38 10.16 -21.07 34.70
CA GLU A 38 10.44 -22.39 35.26
C GLU A 38 11.75 -22.39 36.07
N THR A 39 12.83 -21.78 35.59
CA THR A 39 14.10 -21.69 36.34
C THR A 39 14.02 -20.74 37.54
N ASN A 40 13.26 -19.65 37.46
CA ASN A 40 13.08 -18.72 38.57
C ASN A 40 12.25 -19.36 39.71
N SER A 41 11.22 -20.15 39.36
CA SER A 41 10.47 -20.94 40.35
C SER A 41 11.36 -21.95 41.07
N LEU A 42 12.28 -22.61 40.36
CA LEU A 42 13.27 -23.51 40.98
C LEU A 42 14.21 -22.74 41.93
N SER A 43 14.67 -21.55 41.54
CA SER A 43 15.50 -20.68 42.37
C SER A 43 14.80 -20.28 43.68
N GLU A 44 13.52 -19.91 43.60
CA GLU A 44 12.71 -19.53 44.77
C GLU A 44 12.53 -20.71 45.73
N GLN A 45 12.18 -21.90 45.21
CA GLN A 45 12.07 -23.12 46.02
C GLN A 45 13.41 -23.49 46.68
N PHE A 46 14.51 -23.32 45.96
CA PHE A 46 15.84 -23.58 46.48
C PHE A 46 16.25 -22.58 47.57
N GLY A 47 15.95 -21.30 47.39
CA GLY A 47 16.15 -20.26 48.41
C GLY A 47 15.35 -20.55 49.68
N SER A 48 14.11 -21.02 49.54
CA SER A 48 13.29 -21.48 50.66
C SER A 48 13.94 -22.65 51.40
N CYS A 49 14.44 -23.67 50.67
CA CYS A 49 15.16 -24.79 51.26
C CYS A 49 16.39 -24.34 52.08
N SER A 50 17.20 -23.44 51.52
CA SER A 50 18.40 -22.91 52.18
C SER A 50 18.05 -22.17 53.48
N SER A 51 16.98 -21.39 53.47
CA SER A 51 16.46 -20.69 54.66
C SER A 51 16.00 -21.68 55.75
N ILE A 52 15.21 -22.69 55.37
CA ILE A 52 14.72 -23.73 56.30
C ILE A 52 15.88 -24.50 56.93
N TYR A 53 16.89 -24.86 56.12
CA TYR A 53 18.09 -25.53 56.61
C TYR A 53 18.88 -24.64 57.59
N THR A 54 19.05 -23.36 57.28
CA THR A 54 19.73 -22.40 58.16
C THR A 54 18.99 -22.29 59.51
N GLU A 55 17.66 -22.26 59.48
CA GLU A 55 16.84 -22.25 60.70
C GLU A 55 17.01 -23.55 61.51
N SER A 56 17.07 -24.71 60.85
CA SER A 56 17.38 -25.99 61.52
C SER A 56 18.73 -25.93 62.23
N GLU A 57 19.76 -25.39 61.57
CA GLU A 57 21.11 -25.28 62.14
C GLU A 57 21.11 -24.42 63.42
N ILE A 58 20.33 -23.34 63.44
CA ILE A 58 20.15 -22.47 64.62
C ILE A 58 19.53 -23.26 65.77
N TYR A 59 18.44 -23.99 65.53
CA TYR A 59 17.81 -24.80 66.57
C TYR A 59 18.73 -25.90 67.10
N PHE A 60 19.52 -26.53 66.24
CA PHE A 60 20.51 -27.51 66.67
C PHE A 60 21.62 -26.89 67.53
N LYS A 61 22.10 -25.68 67.18
CA LYS A 61 23.04 -24.93 68.04
C LYS A 61 22.41 -24.58 69.39
N ASN A 62 21.15 -24.17 69.42
CA ASN A 62 20.45 -23.88 70.68
C ASN A 62 20.30 -25.14 71.55
N PHE A 63 20.06 -26.31 70.95
CA PHE A 63 20.10 -27.58 71.69
C PHE A 63 21.45 -27.80 72.40
N LEU A 64 22.56 -27.58 71.70
CA LEU A 64 23.90 -27.75 72.26
C LEU A 64 24.23 -26.74 73.38
N LEU A 65 23.65 -25.53 73.33
CA LEU A 65 23.93 -24.46 74.28
C LEU A 65 23.01 -24.48 75.51
N GLU A 66 21.72 -24.77 75.31
CA GLU A 66 20.68 -24.60 76.33
C GLU A 66 20.24 -25.95 76.91
N ASP A 67 19.76 -26.85 76.06
CA ASP A 67 19.05 -28.07 76.46
C ASP A 67 19.96 -29.08 77.18
N LEU A 68 21.24 -29.18 76.77
CA LEU A 68 22.21 -30.08 77.40
C LEU A 68 22.46 -29.78 78.88
N SER A 69 22.19 -28.56 79.33
CA SER A 69 22.35 -28.13 80.72
C SER A 69 21.03 -28.15 81.52
N SER A 70 19.90 -28.42 80.86
CA SER A 70 18.57 -28.44 81.47
C SER A 70 18.22 -29.82 82.02
N SER A 71 17.68 -29.87 83.24
CA SER A 71 17.17 -31.12 83.83
C SER A 71 15.97 -31.68 83.07
N ASP A 72 15.16 -30.83 82.43
CA ASP A 72 13.94 -31.25 81.73
C ASP A 72 14.24 -32.12 80.52
N PHE A 73 15.35 -31.86 79.82
CA PHE A 73 15.80 -32.66 78.69
C PHE A 73 16.03 -34.12 79.09
N TYR A 74 16.76 -34.36 80.18
CA TYR A 74 17.08 -35.70 80.65
C TYR A 74 15.88 -36.42 81.28
N LYS A 75 15.02 -35.68 81.99
CA LYS A 75 13.79 -36.23 82.59
C LYS A 75 12.80 -36.70 81.52
N ASN A 76 12.56 -35.87 80.51
CA ASN A 76 11.57 -36.15 79.47
C ASN A 76 12.16 -36.91 78.28
N ARG A 77 13.50 -37.05 78.20
CA ARG A 77 14.26 -37.60 77.07
C ARG A 77 13.89 -36.96 75.73
N LYS A 78 13.53 -35.67 75.76
CA LYS A 78 13.05 -34.90 74.62
C LYS A 78 13.58 -33.47 74.70
N SER A 79 14.01 -32.96 73.57
CA SER A 79 14.46 -31.59 73.37
C SER A 79 13.53 -30.88 72.38
N THR A 80 13.01 -29.71 72.77
CA THR A 80 12.19 -28.88 71.89
C THR A 80 13.03 -28.38 70.71
N ASN A 81 14.26 -27.95 70.98
CA ASN A 81 15.20 -27.46 69.97
C ASN A 81 15.58 -28.57 68.97
N THR A 82 15.87 -29.78 69.42
CA THR A 82 16.14 -30.93 68.54
C THR A 82 14.91 -31.32 67.72
N SER A 83 13.72 -31.34 68.34
CA SER A 83 12.47 -31.65 67.63
C SER A 83 12.17 -30.64 66.53
N ARG A 84 12.40 -29.34 66.79
CA ARG A 84 12.27 -28.29 65.78
C ARG A 84 13.32 -28.40 64.68
N SER A 85 14.59 -28.64 65.03
CA SER A 85 15.65 -28.88 64.05
C SER A 85 15.29 -30.03 63.10
N VAL A 86 14.86 -31.17 63.66
CA VAL A 86 14.46 -32.35 62.87
C VAL A 86 13.26 -32.05 61.98
N HIS A 87 12.24 -31.37 62.49
CA HIS A 87 11.07 -30.98 61.68
C HIS A 87 11.47 -30.07 60.52
N LEU A 88 12.38 -29.12 60.75
CA LEU A 88 12.89 -28.24 59.69
C LEU A 88 13.74 -29.01 58.67
N LEU A 89 14.55 -29.99 59.09
CA LEU A 89 15.25 -30.88 58.16
C LEU A 89 14.28 -31.70 57.31
N ASP A 90 13.17 -32.17 57.89
CA ASP A 90 12.11 -32.87 57.14
C ASP A 90 11.44 -31.96 56.11
N SER A 91 11.15 -30.70 56.47
CA SER A 91 10.66 -29.69 55.54
C SER A 91 11.68 -29.39 54.42
N ALA A 92 12.97 -29.28 54.75
CA ALA A 92 14.02 -29.07 53.77
C ALA A 92 14.14 -30.27 52.81
N LEU A 93 14.12 -31.50 53.32
CA LEU A 93 14.13 -32.73 52.53
C LEU A 93 12.93 -32.81 51.59
N PHE A 94 11.74 -32.43 52.04
CA PHE A 94 10.55 -32.35 51.20
C PHE A 94 10.74 -31.37 50.03
N THR A 95 11.23 -30.15 50.32
CA THR A 95 11.49 -29.14 49.28
C THR A 95 12.57 -29.59 48.29
N VAL A 96 13.65 -30.21 48.78
CA VAL A 96 14.71 -30.79 47.94
C VAL A 96 14.15 -31.86 47.00
N GLU A 97 13.25 -32.71 47.49
CA GLU A 97 12.63 -33.76 46.69
C GLU A 97 11.69 -33.20 45.61
N GLU A 98 10.94 -32.14 45.90
CA GLU A 98 10.13 -31.45 44.89
C GLU A 98 10.99 -30.82 43.80
N VAL A 99 12.08 -30.13 44.19
CA VAL A 99 13.03 -29.52 43.26
C VAL A 99 13.70 -30.60 42.41
N ARG A 100 14.11 -31.73 43.01
CA ARG A 100 14.70 -32.87 42.30
C ARG A 100 13.77 -33.42 41.23
N LYS A 101 12.51 -33.70 41.57
CA LYS A 101 11.50 -34.23 40.63
C LYS A 101 11.28 -33.28 39.45
N LYS A 102 11.20 -31.97 39.72
CA LYS A 102 11.07 -30.97 38.66
C LYS A 102 12.32 -30.93 37.76
N MET A 103 13.52 -30.94 38.36
CA MET A 103 14.77 -30.95 37.60
C MET A 103 14.95 -32.22 36.75
N GLU A 104 14.54 -33.39 37.25
CA GLU A 104 14.54 -34.63 36.46
C GLU A 104 13.57 -34.56 35.28
N SER A 105 12.38 -34.00 35.47
CA SER A 105 11.42 -33.82 34.37
C SER A 105 11.95 -32.88 33.27
N LEU A 106 12.90 -32.00 33.62
CA LEU A 106 13.57 -31.06 32.72
C LEU A 106 14.90 -31.60 32.17
N ASN A 107 15.31 -32.83 32.50
CA ASN A 107 16.63 -33.40 32.19
C ASN A 107 17.80 -32.49 32.61
N ASP A 108 17.65 -31.80 33.74
CA ASP A 108 18.66 -30.87 34.25
C ASP A 108 19.84 -31.64 34.86
N PRO A 109 21.09 -31.41 34.42
CA PRO A 109 22.27 -32.11 34.97
C PRO A 109 22.48 -31.87 36.47
N ARG A 110 21.91 -30.78 37.02
CA ARG A 110 21.99 -30.42 38.45
C ARG A 110 21.13 -31.33 39.32
N ALA A 111 20.23 -32.12 38.76
CA ALA A 111 19.42 -33.10 39.51
C ALA A 111 20.30 -34.06 40.35
N LYS A 112 21.48 -34.41 39.84
CA LYS A 112 22.45 -35.26 40.57
C LYS A 112 23.03 -34.56 41.80
N GLU A 113 23.29 -33.26 41.74
CA GLU A 113 23.78 -32.48 42.88
C GLU A 113 22.70 -32.32 43.96
N ILE A 114 21.44 -32.16 43.55
CA ILE A 114 20.28 -32.14 44.45
C ILE A 114 20.09 -33.49 45.15
N GLU A 115 20.32 -34.61 44.45
CA GLU A 115 20.25 -35.93 45.07
C GLU A 115 21.37 -36.14 46.11
N LEU A 116 22.57 -35.62 45.86
CA LEU A 116 23.64 -35.60 46.86
C LEU A 116 23.28 -34.72 48.07
N LEU A 117 22.64 -33.56 47.85
CA LEU A 117 22.15 -32.70 48.93
C LEU A 117 21.11 -33.42 49.79
N ARG A 118 20.16 -34.12 49.16
CA ARG A 118 19.16 -34.95 49.85
C ARG A 118 19.82 -35.98 50.75
N SER A 119 20.79 -36.73 50.22
CA SER A 119 21.53 -37.74 50.97
C SER A 119 22.34 -37.12 52.12
N ASP A 120 22.97 -35.95 51.92
CA ASP A 120 23.73 -35.26 52.95
C ASP A 120 22.81 -34.79 54.09
N LEU A 121 21.60 -34.29 53.78
CA LEU A 121 20.58 -33.88 54.76
C LEU A 121 20.02 -35.07 55.56
N GLU A 122 19.75 -36.21 54.92
CA GLU A 122 19.31 -37.44 55.59
C GLU A 122 20.36 -37.95 56.57
N LEU A 123 21.63 -37.94 56.15
CA LEU A 123 22.75 -38.33 57.00
C LEU A 123 22.92 -37.37 58.17
N LEU A 124 22.83 -36.06 57.94
CA LEU A 124 22.86 -35.06 59.02
C LEU A 124 21.77 -35.29 60.06
N LYS A 125 20.53 -35.55 59.61
CA LYS A 125 19.40 -35.85 60.51
C LYS A 125 19.70 -37.07 61.38
N ALA A 126 20.24 -38.15 60.79
CA ALA A 126 20.58 -39.37 61.52
C ALA A 126 21.71 -39.14 62.53
N GLU A 127 22.76 -38.40 62.14
CA GLU A 127 23.89 -38.07 63.01
C GLU A 127 23.47 -37.16 64.18
N GLN A 128 22.57 -36.19 63.95
CA GLN A 128 21.99 -35.35 65.00
C GLN A 128 21.17 -36.18 66.01
N ASP A 129 20.33 -37.12 65.56
CA ASP A 129 19.58 -38.01 66.45
C ASP A 129 20.52 -38.92 67.25
N PHE A 130 21.53 -39.49 66.59
CA PHE A 130 22.53 -40.33 67.25
C PHE A 130 23.31 -39.55 68.32
N LEU A 131 23.70 -38.32 68.01
CA LEU A 131 24.40 -37.43 68.94
C LEU A 131 23.53 -37.05 70.14
N MET A 132 22.25 -36.72 69.93
CA MET A 132 21.30 -36.49 71.02
C MET A 132 21.21 -37.70 71.95
N ARG A 133 21.12 -38.91 71.41
CA ARG A 133 21.11 -40.15 72.22
C ARG A 133 22.40 -40.33 73.01
N LYS A 134 23.55 -40.00 72.44
CA LYS A 134 24.84 -40.05 73.16
C LYS A 134 24.91 -39.05 74.30
N PHE A 135 24.35 -37.85 74.14
CA PHE A 135 24.20 -36.90 75.24
C PHE A 135 23.25 -37.39 76.33
N LEU A 136 22.15 -38.07 75.97
CA LEU A 136 21.27 -38.72 76.96
C LEU A 136 21.99 -39.84 77.72
N ASP A 137 22.81 -40.64 77.04
CA ASP A 137 23.64 -41.68 77.66
C ASP A 137 24.67 -41.07 78.62
N LEU A 138 25.35 -39.99 78.21
CA LEU A 138 26.32 -39.25 79.02
C LEU A 138 25.66 -38.66 80.28
N GLY A 139 24.54 -37.97 80.10
CA GLY A 139 23.80 -37.34 81.18
C GLY A 139 24.40 -36.03 81.69
N TYR A 140 23.69 -35.39 82.62
CA TYR A 140 24.13 -34.18 83.30
C TYR A 140 23.66 -34.19 84.76
N LYS A 141 24.53 -33.75 85.68
CA LYS A 141 24.30 -33.78 87.14
C LYS A 141 23.89 -35.15 87.65
N ASP A 142 22.60 -35.37 87.88
CA ASP A 142 22.04 -36.59 88.49
C ASP A 142 21.51 -37.58 87.45
N TRP A 143 21.67 -37.26 86.16
CA TRP A 143 21.13 -38.04 85.05
C TRP A 143 22.22 -38.76 84.25
N GLY A 144 21.81 -39.79 83.51
CA GLY A 144 22.68 -40.60 82.63
C GLY A 144 23.85 -41.25 83.34
N MET A 145 24.95 -41.45 82.62
CA MET A 145 26.16 -42.09 83.16
C MET A 145 26.83 -41.24 84.25
N ILE A 146 26.83 -39.90 84.10
CA ILE A 146 27.33 -38.98 85.13
C ILE A 146 26.54 -39.14 86.44
N GLY A 147 25.21 -39.20 86.37
CA GLY A 147 24.34 -39.43 87.51
C GLY A 147 24.55 -40.79 88.16
N ASN A 148 24.66 -41.85 87.34
CA ASN A 148 24.94 -43.20 87.84
C ASN A 148 26.28 -43.24 88.59
N MET A 149 27.34 -42.70 88.00
CA MET A 149 28.65 -42.57 88.60
C MET A 149 28.57 -41.81 89.93
N ARG A 150 27.92 -40.63 89.95
CA ARG A 150 27.79 -39.82 91.17
C ARG A 150 26.97 -40.50 92.26
N SER A 151 25.97 -41.31 91.90
CA SER A 151 25.23 -42.10 92.89
C SER A 151 26.14 -43.08 93.65
N LYS A 152 27.22 -43.57 93.02
CA LYS A 152 28.20 -44.46 93.67
C LYS A 152 29.05 -43.72 94.68
N VAL A 153 29.53 -42.53 94.35
CA VAL A 153 30.31 -41.73 95.32
C VAL A 153 29.44 -41.14 96.41
N HIS A 154 28.17 -40.79 96.15
CA HIS A 154 27.23 -40.38 97.19
C HIS A 154 26.96 -41.49 98.22
N LYS A 155 27.01 -42.77 97.83
CA LYS A 155 26.95 -43.89 98.80
C LYS A 155 28.17 -43.93 99.71
N ILE A 156 29.34 -43.52 99.22
CA ILE A 156 30.57 -43.41 100.01
C ILE A 156 30.48 -42.18 100.92
N GLU A 157 30.06 -41.03 100.39
CA GLU A 157 29.91 -39.77 101.12
C GLU A 157 28.89 -39.87 102.27
N ASN A 158 27.80 -40.61 102.08
CA ASN A 158 26.73 -40.77 103.08
C ASN A 158 26.92 -42.00 103.98
N SER A 159 28.07 -42.67 103.94
CA SER A 159 28.34 -43.78 104.85
C SER A 159 28.55 -43.25 106.28
N GLU A 160 28.08 -44.00 107.28
CA GLU A 160 28.24 -43.63 108.71
C GLU A 160 29.68 -43.87 109.22
N ILE A 161 30.60 -44.22 108.32
CA ILE A 161 31.98 -44.56 108.60
C ILE A 161 32.84 -43.28 108.53
N ASP A 162 33.71 -43.09 109.52
CA ASP A 162 34.65 -41.96 109.54
C ASP A 162 35.77 -42.18 108.49
N LEU A 163 35.50 -41.78 107.26
CA LEU A 163 36.40 -41.86 106.12
C LEU A 163 37.21 -40.57 105.96
N ASN A 164 38.43 -40.69 105.41
CA ASN A 164 39.28 -39.53 105.11
C ASN A 164 38.64 -38.61 104.06
N GLN A 165 38.03 -37.54 104.55
CA GLN A 165 37.35 -36.53 103.75
C GLN A 165 38.30 -35.82 102.77
N GLY A 166 39.58 -35.67 103.10
CA GLY A 166 40.57 -35.03 102.23
C GLY A 166 40.82 -35.82 100.93
N LEU A 167 40.95 -37.15 101.04
CA LEU A 167 41.10 -38.04 99.88
C LEU A 167 39.82 -38.10 99.05
N LEU A 168 38.65 -38.15 99.70
CA LEU A 168 37.35 -38.12 99.03
C LEU A 168 37.15 -36.82 98.23
N LEU A 169 37.42 -35.66 98.85
CA LEU A 169 37.36 -34.36 98.18
C LEU A 169 38.35 -34.25 97.02
N THR A 170 39.52 -34.90 97.12
CA THR A 170 40.51 -34.94 96.03
C THR A 170 39.97 -35.72 94.83
N MET A 171 39.38 -36.89 95.04
CA MET A 171 38.70 -37.65 93.96
C MET A 171 37.57 -36.84 93.33
N ARG A 172 36.71 -36.20 94.14
CA ARG A 172 35.61 -35.36 93.64
C ARG A 172 36.12 -34.14 92.85
N ARG A 173 37.24 -33.55 93.28
CA ARG A 173 37.88 -32.43 92.56
C ARG A 173 38.39 -32.88 91.20
N ASN A 174 39.11 -34.00 91.14
CA ASN A 174 39.65 -34.53 89.88
C ASN A 174 38.54 -34.94 88.90
N GLU A 175 37.42 -35.52 89.38
CA GLU A 175 36.22 -35.74 88.55
C GLU A 175 35.73 -34.42 87.96
N LYS A 176 35.45 -33.42 88.82
CA LYS A 176 34.88 -32.13 88.38
C LYS A 176 35.79 -31.42 87.40
N ASP A 177 37.10 -31.41 87.66
CA ASP A 177 38.08 -30.81 86.75
C ASP A 177 38.12 -31.54 85.40
N PHE A 178 38.01 -32.87 85.37
CA PHE A 178 37.88 -33.61 84.13
C PHE A 178 36.59 -33.26 83.39
N LEU A 179 35.43 -33.27 84.06
CA LEU A 179 34.15 -32.97 83.40
C LEU A 179 34.10 -31.54 82.83
N LEU A 180 34.75 -30.58 83.49
CA LEU A 180 34.80 -29.20 83.02
C LEU A 180 35.80 -29.00 81.88
N ARG A 181 36.95 -29.69 81.90
CA ARG A 181 38.09 -29.39 81.00
C ARG A 181 38.31 -30.45 79.92
N GLY A 182 37.90 -31.69 80.17
CA GLY A 182 38.05 -32.84 79.29
C GLY A 182 39.50 -33.31 79.10
N ASP A 183 40.42 -32.93 79.99
CA ASP A 183 41.84 -33.27 79.88
C ASP A 183 42.16 -34.59 80.58
N SER A 184 42.76 -35.51 79.82
CA SER A 184 43.23 -36.84 80.27
C SER A 184 44.11 -36.80 81.53
N LYS A 185 44.80 -35.69 81.82
CA LYS A 185 45.58 -35.52 83.06
C LYS A 185 44.69 -35.71 84.30
N TYR A 186 43.48 -35.18 84.29
CA TYR A 186 42.57 -35.28 85.44
C TYR A 186 41.99 -36.68 85.61
N LEU A 187 41.87 -37.46 84.53
CA LEU A 187 41.52 -38.88 84.64
C LEU A 187 42.62 -39.66 85.35
N ARG A 188 43.89 -39.43 84.98
CA ARG A 188 45.02 -40.09 85.66
C ARG A 188 45.09 -39.72 87.14
N MET A 189 44.98 -38.42 87.44
CA MET A 189 44.94 -37.94 88.83
C MET A 189 43.73 -38.48 89.59
N PHE A 190 42.60 -38.68 88.90
CA PHE A 190 41.42 -39.31 89.48
C PHE A 190 41.69 -40.78 89.83
N ASP A 191 42.26 -41.56 88.91
CA ASP A 191 42.59 -42.97 89.13
C ASP A 191 43.61 -43.14 90.27
N GLU A 192 44.67 -42.31 90.31
CA GLU A 192 45.62 -42.25 91.42
C GLU A 192 44.92 -41.97 92.75
N SER A 193 44.00 -40.99 92.79
CA SER A 193 43.24 -40.68 94.01
C SER A 193 42.25 -41.77 94.44
N VAL A 194 41.78 -42.60 93.50
CA VAL A 194 40.95 -43.77 93.79
C VAL A 194 41.79 -44.87 94.42
N GLU A 195 42.99 -45.14 93.88
CA GLU A 195 43.94 -46.11 94.44
C GLU A 195 44.39 -45.72 95.85
N ASP A 196 44.71 -44.43 96.07
CA ASP A 196 45.06 -43.89 97.39
C ASP A 196 43.91 -44.07 98.40
N PHE A 197 42.67 -43.81 97.97
CA PHE A 197 41.48 -43.99 98.81
C PHE A 197 41.21 -45.47 99.11
N GLU A 198 41.39 -46.36 98.13
CA GLU A 198 41.24 -47.80 98.32
C GLU A 198 42.29 -48.34 99.31
N ALA A 199 43.55 -47.93 99.18
CA ALA A 199 44.62 -48.28 100.10
C ALA A 199 44.29 -47.82 101.53
N HIS A 200 43.72 -46.62 101.67
CA HIS A 200 43.27 -46.12 102.97
C HIS A 200 42.12 -46.93 103.57
N ILE A 201 41.12 -47.35 102.77
CA ILE A 201 40.03 -48.23 103.24
C ILE A 201 40.61 -49.56 103.77
N VAL A 202 41.57 -50.14 103.03
CA VAL A 202 42.22 -51.40 103.45
C VAL A 202 43.01 -51.21 104.75
N GLN A 203 43.73 -50.09 104.89
CA GLN A 203 44.47 -49.76 106.11
C GLN A 203 43.52 -49.55 107.31
N LEU A 204 42.43 -48.79 107.13
CA LEU A 204 41.41 -48.59 108.18
C LEU A 204 40.81 -49.92 108.67
N TYR A 205 40.58 -50.89 107.77
CA TYR A 205 40.11 -52.22 108.14
C TYR A 205 41.16 -53.03 108.91
N GLN A 206 42.45 -52.87 108.60
CA GLN A 206 43.54 -53.54 109.32
C GLN A 206 43.78 -52.94 110.72
N ASP A 207 43.66 -51.61 110.84
CA ASP A 207 43.92 -50.87 112.08
C ASP A 207 42.73 -50.91 113.05
N SER A 208 41.50 -50.99 112.54
CA SER A 208 40.31 -51.19 113.36
C SER A 208 40.21 -52.66 113.80
N LYS A 209 40.53 -52.96 115.06
CA LYS A 209 40.34 -54.30 115.64
C LYS A 209 38.85 -54.71 115.65
N LYS A 210 38.26 -55.18 114.55
CA LYS A 210 36.91 -55.78 114.38
C LYS A 210 35.69 -55.06 115.01
N GLU A 211 35.84 -53.96 115.73
CA GLU A 211 34.76 -53.29 116.48
C GLU A 211 34.19 -52.06 115.75
N ALA A 212 34.86 -51.53 114.71
CA ALA A 212 34.43 -50.30 114.02
C ALA A 212 34.03 -50.47 112.53
N LEU A 213 34.54 -51.49 111.81
CA LEU A 213 34.16 -51.78 110.41
C LEU A 213 33.90 -53.28 110.20
N SER A 214 32.76 -53.64 109.60
CA SER A 214 32.49 -55.00 109.14
C SER A 214 33.19 -55.31 107.82
N GLU A 215 33.49 -56.59 107.58
CA GLU A 215 33.94 -57.07 106.25
C GLU A 215 32.89 -56.79 105.16
N GLN A 216 31.61 -56.75 105.52
CA GLN A 216 30.55 -56.36 104.60
C GLN A 216 30.65 -54.88 104.21
N ASP A 217 30.89 -53.98 105.17
CA ASP A 217 31.00 -52.55 104.92
C ASP A 217 32.17 -52.22 104.00
N VAL A 218 33.33 -52.88 104.22
CA VAL A 218 34.51 -52.74 103.34
C VAL A 218 34.20 -53.23 101.93
N ARG A 219 33.49 -54.35 101.78
CA ARG A 219 33.07 -54.85 100.46
C ARG A 219 32.14 -53.87 99.75
N GLU A 220 31.17 -53.29 100.46
CA GLU A 220 30.22 -52.33 99.91
C GLU A 220 30.88 -51.00 99.51
N LEU A 221 31.82 -50.50 100.32
CA LEU A 221 32.63 -49.32 100.00
C LEU A 221 33.52 -49.55 98.78
N ARG A 222 34.26 -50.68 98.74
CA ARG A 222 35.09 -51.03 97.58
C ARG A 222 34.27 -51.26 96.32
N ALA A 223 33.10 -51.89 96.42
CA ALA A 223 32.19 -52.05 95.29
C ALA A 223 31.64 -50.70 94.78
N SER A 224 31.34 -49.77 95.69
CA SER A 224 30.92 -48.41 95.33
C SER A 224 32.06 -47.61 94.71
N LEU A 225 33.29 -47.77 95.21
CA LEU A 225 34.49 -47.12 94.68
C LEU A 225 34.84 -47.65 93.28
N ALA A 226 34.85 -48.97 93.10
CA ALA A 226 35.03 -49.59 91.79
C ALA A 226 33.92 -49.19 90.80
N GLY A 227 32.67 -49.11 91.29
CA GLY A 227 31.54 -48.62 90.50
C GLY A 227 31.68 -47.14 90.11
N TYR A 228 32.27 -46.32 90.98
CA TYR A 228 32.56 -44.91 90.71
C TYR A 228 33.67 -44.76 89.65
N GLN A 229 34.76 -45.52 89.79
CA GLN A 229 35.86 -45.53 88.82
C GLN A 229 35.41 -46.05 87.44
N PHE A 230 34.69 -47.18 87.41
CA PHE A 230 34.09 -47.68 86.18
C PHE A 230 33.13 -46.65 85.54
N GLY A 231 32.34 -46.00 86.39
CA GLY A 231 31.47 -44.89 86.01
C GLY A 231 32.22 -43.79 85.27
N MET A 232 33.34 -43.36 85.85
CA MET A 232 34.21 -42.32 85.33
C MET A 232 34.82 -42.69 83.97
N HIS A 233 35.36 -43.90 83.82
CA HIS A 233 35.89 -44.35 82.53
C HIS A 233 34.82 -44.40 81.45
N LYS A 234 33.59 -44.82 81.78
CA LYS A 234 32.49 -44.81 80.80
C LYS A 234 32.04 -43.41 80.42
N VAL A 235 32.05 -42.46 81.36
CA VAL A 235 31.84 -41.04 81.05
C VAL A 235 32.93 -40.53 80.11
N VAL A 236 34.20 -40.85 80.37
CA VAL A 236 35.33 -40.49 79.49
C VAL A 236 35.15 -41.08 78.09
N ASP A 237 34.79 -42.36 77.98
CA ASP A 237 34.56 -43.03 76.70
C ASP A 237 33.44 -42.34 75.89
N LEU A 238 32.32 -42.01 76.56
CA LEU A 238 31.22 -41.28 75.94
C LEU A 238 31.64 -39.87 75.50
N MET A 239 32.39 -39.15 76.32
CA MET A 239 32.93 -37.82 75.96
C MET A 239 33.91 -37.89 74.79
N LYS A 240 34.69 -38.97 74.65
CA LYS A 240 35.55 -39.19 73.47
C LYS A 240 34.75 -39.46 72.21
N VAL A 241 33.68 -40.25 72.29
CA VAL A 241 32.78 -40.55 71.16
C VAL A 241 32.05 -39.28 70.70
N ILE A 242 31.49 -38.51 71.65
CA ILE A 242 30.84 -37.23 71.36
C ILE A 242 31.86 -36.24 70.77
N GLY A 243 33.05 -36.17 71.37
CA GLY A 243 34.11 -35.25 70.99
C GLY A 243 34.01 -33.89 71.70
N LYS A 244 35.16 -33.21 71.83
CA LYS A 244 35.24 -31.91 72.50
C LYS A 244 34.97 -30.79 71.49
N GLY A 245 33.83 -30.12 71.63
CA GLY A 245 33.42 -29.07 70.69
C GLY A 245 33.28 -29.63 69.26
N GLN A 246 33.42 -28.79 68.25
CA GLN A 246 33.26 -29.17 66.83
C GLN A 246 34.51 -29.83 66.20
N SER A 247 35.57 -30.07 66.95
CA SER A 247 36.88 -30.46 66.38
C SER A 247 37.23 -31.95 66.50
N ALA A 248 36.43 -32.75 67.19
CA ALA A 248 36.64 -34.20 67.32
C ALA A 248 35.31 -34.97 67.45
N GLY A 249 35.39 -36.31 67.32
CA GLY A 249 34.27 -37.22 67.56
C GLY A 249 33.07 -36.98 66.65
N LEU A 250 31.89 -37.33 67.16
CA LEU A 250 30.62 -37.19 66.45
C LEU A 250 30.25 -35.72 66.19
N MET A 251 30.64 -34.80 67.07
CA MET A 251 30.45 -33.36 66.88
C MET A 251 31.21 -32.85 65.65
N LYS A 252 32.41 -33.38 65.38
CA LYS A 252 33.13 -33.09 64.12
C LYS A 252 32.41 -33.66 62.91
N SER A 253 31.94 -34.92 62.98
CA SER A 253 31.15 -35.53 61.90
C SER A 253 29.96 -34.66 61.50
N VAL A 254 29.19 -34.20 62.50
CA VAL A 254 28.06 -33.28 62.29
C VAL A 254 28.52 -31.93 61.71
N SER A 255 29.60 -31.34 62.25
CA SER A 255 30.13 -30.07 61.76
C SER A 255 30.63 -30.15 60.31
N ASP A 256 31.38 -31.20 59.96
CA ASP A 256 31.90 -31.45 58.62
C ASP A 256 30.73 -31.65 57.62
N LEU A 257 29.66 -32.35 58.03
CA LEU A 257 28.44 -32.49 57.23
C LEU A 257 27.71 -31.16 57.05
N GLN A 258 27.59 -30.35 58.11
CA GLN A 258 26.98 -29.02 58.01
C GLN A 258 27.75 -28.11 57.06
N GLU A 259 29.08 -28.12 57.11
CA GLU A 259 29.94 -27.36 56.20
C GLU A 259 29.81 -27.85 54.76
N LYS A 260 29.73 -29.17 54.56
CA LYS A 260 29.50 -29.78 53.24
C LYS A 260 28.15 -29.38 52.65
N ILE A 261 27.08 -29.41 53.45
CA ILE A 261 25.73 -29.01 53.03
C ILE A 261 25.70 -27.52 52.70
N ASN A 262 26.26 -26.66 53.56
CA ASN A 262 26.36 -25.22 53.32
C ASN A 262 27.10 -24.92 52.02
N SER A 263 28.26 -25.56 51.80
CA SER A 263 29.03 -25.40 50.56
C SER A 263 28.24 -25.84 49.33
N ARG A 264 27.49 -26.95 49.42
CA ARG A 264 26.64 -27.44 48.32
C ARG A 264 25.46 -26.51 48.05
N LEU A 265 24.82 -25.98 49.09
CA LEU A 265 23.74 -25.01 48.97
C LEU A 265 24.23 -23.72 48.29
N LEU A 266 25.39 -23.22 48.68
CA LEU A 266 26.00 -22.03 48.06
C LEU A 266 26.31 -22.26 46.58
N ASN A 267 27.01 -23.35 46.24
CA ASN A 267 27.36 -23.66 44.86
C ASN A 267 26.12 -23.84 43.96
N LEU A 268 25.09 -24.54 44.46
CA LEU A 268 23.84 -24.71 43.72
C LEU A 268 23.12 -23.36 43.52
N SER A 269 23.07 -22.51 44.55
CA SER A 269 22.47 -21.19 44.46
C SER A 269 23.20 -20.32 43.42
N GLU A 270 24.53 -20.34 43.42
CA GLU A 270 25.36 -19.58 42.48
C GLU A 270 25.21 -20.11 41.04
N ASN A 271 25.19 -21.44 40.87
CA ASN A 271 24.95 -22.09 39.58
C ASN A 271 23.56 -21.80 39.02
N ILE A 272 22.52 -21.76 39.86
CA ILE A 272 21.15 -21.41 39.44
C ILE A 272 21.07 -19.93 39.03
N SER A 273 21.65 -19.03 39.83
CA SER A 273 21.66 -17.59 39.56
C SER A 273 22.43 -17.25 38.28
N SER A 274 23.65 -17.78 38.11
CA SER A 274 24.48 -17.57 36.92
C SER A 274 23.84 -18.12 35.65
N SER A 275 23.18 -19.29 35.72
CA SER A 275 22.43 -19.84 34.58
C SER A 275 21.32 -18.90 34.13
N ASN A 276 20.57 -18.29 35.06
CA ASN A 276 19.51 -17.34 34.73
C ASN A 276 20.04 -16.10 34.00
N GLU A 277 21.18 -15.55 34.44
CA GLU A 277 21.82 -14.44 33.73
C GLU A 277 22.27 -14.83 32.31
N GLU A 278 22.78 -16.05 32.15
CA GLU A 278 23.21 -16.56 30.84
C GLU A 278 22.01 -16.70 29.89
N TYR A 279 20.90 -17.27 30.35
CA TYR A 279 19.65 -17.35 29.57
C TYR A 279 19.14 -15.96 29.17
N LEU A 280 19.14 -15.00 30.09
CA LEU A 280 18.74 -13.62 29.78
C LEU A 280 19.65 -12.98 28.73
N ARG A 281 20.98 -13.16 28.84
CA ARG A 281 21.94 -12.67 27.83
C ARG A 281 21.73 -13.32 26.46
N TRP A 282 21.58 -14.64 26.40
CA TRP A 282 21.30 -15.36 25.16
C TRP A 282 19.99 -14.91 24.51
N MET A 283 18.94 -14.74 25.31
CA MET A 283 17.64 -14.26 24.84
C MET A 283 17.72 -12.83 24.28
N LEU A 284 18.39 -11.91 24.98
CA LEU A 284 18.61 -10.54 24.51
C LEU A 284 19.46 -10.52 23.22
N GLY A 285 20.52 -11.32 23.16
CA GLY A 285 21.36 -11.45 21.97
C GLY A 285 20.58 -11.96 20.76
N LEU A 286 19.80 -13.03 20.94
CA LEU A 286 18.95 -13.59 19.90
C LEU A 286 17.88 -12.59 19.42
N PHE A 287 17.26 -11.84 20.35
CA PHE A 287 16.32 -10.77 20.02
C PHE A 287 16.97 -9.67 19.16
N VAL A 288 18.14 -9.18 19.56
CA VAL A 288 18.88 -8.15 18.80
C VAL A 288 19.25 -8.65 17.40
N VAL A 289 19.72 -9.90 17.29
CA VAL A 289 20.05 -10.51 15.99
C VAL A 289 18.84 -10.58 15.08
N ILE A 290 17.69 -11.07 15.57
CA ILE A 290 16.48 -11.12 14.74
C ILE A 290 16.01 -9.72 14.37
N PHE A 291 16.05 -8.76 15.29
CA PHE A 291 15.67 -7.37 15.03
C PHE A 291 16.53 -6.73 13.94
N VAL A 292 17.85 -6.96 13.96
CA VAL A 292 18.77 -6.48 12.92
C VAL A 292 18.47 -7.13 11.58
N ILE A 293 18.25 -8.46 11.53
CA ILE A 293 17.88 -9.18 10.30
C ILE A 293 16.56 -8.63 9.73
N GLN A 294 15.54 -8.44 10.57
CA GLN A 294 14.27 -7.83 10.18
C GLN A 294 14.47 -6.44 9.59
N SER A 295 15.30 -5.61 10.24
CA SER A 295 15.59 -4.25 9.79
C SER A 295 16.31 -4.22 8.43
N ILE A 296 17.27 -5.14 8.21
CA ILE A 296 17.97 -5.28 6.93
C ILE A 296 17.01 -5.71 5.82
N ILE A 297 16.19 -6.74 6.07
CA ILE A 297 15.21 -7.23 5.09
C ILE A 297 14.21 -6.11 4.73
N LEU A 298 13.71 -5.39 5.73
CA LEU A 298 12.78 -4.29 5.54
C LEU A 298 13.43 -3.14 4.75
N SER A 299 14.66 -2.76 5.10
CA SER A 299 15.41 -1.72 4.40
C SER A 299 15.68 -2.09 2.93
N TRP A 300 16.16 -3.32 2.68
CA TRP A 300 16.38 -3.85 1.34
C TRP A 300 15.09 -3.85 0.52
N PHE A 301 13.97 -4.25 1.13
CA PHE A 301 12.68 -4.21 0.45
C PHE A 301 12.25 -2.79 0.12
N VAL A 302 12.27 -1.87 1.10
CA VAL A 302 11.86 -0.47 0.91
C VAL A 302 12.69 0.17 -0.20
N PHE A 303 14.01 -0.06 -0.20
CA PHE A 303 14.90 0.44 -1.24
C PHE A 303 14.53 -0.11 -2.63
N ASN A 304 14.35 -1.42 -2.76
CA ASN A 304 13.99 -2.02 -4.05
C ASN A 304 12.60 -1.59 -4.52
N PHE A 305 11.63 -1.56 -3.61
CA PHE A 305 10.27 -1.13 -3.89
C PHE A 305 10.22 0.32 -4.35
N SER A 306 10.95 1.21 -3.68
CA SER A 306 11.09 2.62 -4.07
C SER A 306 11.65 2.75 -5.49
N ARG A 307 12.74 2.05 -5.83
CA ARG A 307 13.32 2.08 -7.19
C ARG A 307 12.36 1.57 -8.27
N ILE A 308 11.52 0.60 -7.95
CA ILE A 308 10.51 0.08 -8.89
C ILE A 308 9.42 1.12 -9.13
N LEU A 309 8.88 1.71 -8.04
CA LEU A 309 7.86 2.75 -8.16
C LEU A 309 8.39 3.99 -8.88
N GLU A 310 9.61 4.41 -8.58
CA GLU A 310 10.25 5.56 -9.22
C GLU A 310 10.28 5.40 -10.75
N LYS A 311 10.76 4.26 -11.26
CA LYS A 311 10.76 3.98 -12.70
C LYS A 311 9.36 4.10 -13.33
N ARG A 312 8.34 3.57 -12.65
CA ARG A 312 6.94 3.61 -13.13
C ARG A 312 6.37 5.03 -13.12
N PHE A 313 6.61 5.78 -12.04
CA PHE A 313 6.18 7.17 -11.95
C PHE A 313 6.87 8.07 -12.97
N THR A 314 8.19 7.91 -13.16
CA THR A 314 8.93 8.66 -14.18
C THR A 314 8.43 8.34 -15.59
N PHE A 315 8.09 7.09 -15.87
CA PHE A 315 7.48 6.69 -17.14
C PHE A 315 6.12 7.36 -17.37
N MET A 316 5.23 7.34 -16.36
CA MET A 316 3.93 8.03 -16.46
C MET A 316 4.09 9.55 -16.60
N GLN A 317 5.03 10.16 -15.88
CA GLN A 317 5.34 11.59 -16.02
C GLN A 317 5.84 11.91 -17.43
N LEU A 318 6.68 11.06 -18.02
CA LEU A 318 7.17 11.22 -19.38
C LEU A 318 6.03 11.18 -20.40
N ILE A 319 5.16 10.16 -20.34
CA ILE A 319 4.02 10.03 -21.26
C ILE A 319 3.06 11.20 -21.09
N SER A 320 2.66 11.50 -19.86
CA SER A 320 1.76 12.61 -19.57
C SER A 320 2.33 13.95 -20.02
N GLY A 321 3.63 14.17 -19.85
CA GLY A 321 4.32 15.39 -20.26
C GLY A 321 4.45 15.55 -21.78
N LYS A 322 4.54 14.46 -22.55
CA LYS A 322 4.49 14.52 -24.02
C LYS A 322 3.07 14.74 -24.52
N LEU A 323 2.11 14.04 -23.95
CA LEU A 323 0.71 14.16 -24.34
C LEU A 323 0.17 15.57 -24.08
N SER A 324 0.55 16.20 -22.97
CA SER A 324 0.15 17.59 -22.67
C SER A 324 0.73 18.61 -23.64
N LYS A 325 1.85 18.30 -24.31
CA LYS A 325 2.43 19.12 -25.37
C LYS A 325 1.89 18.78 -26.76
N GLY A 326 1.03 17.77 -26.88
CA GLY A 326 0.54 17.26 -28.16
C GLY A 326 1.62 16.52 -28.98
N GLU A 327 2.68 16.04 -28.34
CA GLU A 327 3.72 15.23 -29.00
C GLU A 327 3.28 13.76 -29.11
N SER A 328 3.48 13.14 -30.28
CA SER A 328 3.12 11.74 -30.49
C SER A 328 3.92 10.78 -29.59
N LEU A 329 3.23 9.78 -29.05
CA LEU A 329 3.80 8.74 -28.20
C LEU A 329 4.39 7.57 -29.00
N THR A 330 4.23 7.54 -30.33
CA THR A 330 4.69 6.47 -31.23
C THR A 330 6.20 6.14 -31.14
N LYS A 331 7.03 7.12 -30.76
CA LYS A 331 8.48 6.93 -30.56
C LYS A 331 8.84 6.32 -29.20
N ILE A 332 7.89 6.25 -28.26
CA ILE A 332 8.08 5.56 -26.97
C ILE A 332 7.74 4.09 -27.22
N LYS A 333 8.78 3.25 -27.31
CA LYS A 333 8.64 1.81 -27.56
C LYS A 333 7.63 1.18 -26.59
N LYS A 334 6.61 0.53 -27.16
CA LYS A 334 5.66 -0.33 -26.43
C LYS A 334 6.37 -1.50 -25.71
N GLU A 335 7.59 -1.86 -26.13
CA GLU A 335 8.41 -2.97 -25.62
C GLU A 335 8.98 -2.77 -24.20
N GLU A 336 9.03 -1.54 -23.65
CA GLU A 336 9.46 -1.32 -22.25
C GLU A 336 8.33 -1.40 -21.24
N VAL A 337 7.07 -1.51 -21.70
CA VAL A 337 5.94 -1.84 -20.84
C VAL A 337 6.02 -3.34 -20.58
N GLU A 338 6.74 -3.74 -19.52
CA GLU A 338 6.74 -5.13 -19.05
C GLU A 338 5.30 -5.65 -19.02
N GLU A 339 5.05 -6.70 -19.79
CA GLU A 339 3.76 -7.13 -20.33
C GLU A 339 2.64 -7.47 -19.32
N TYR A 340 2.81 -7.30 -18.01
CA TYR A 340 1.78 -7.63 -17.02
C TYR A 340 1.93 -6.82 -15.72
N ASP A 341 1.44 -5.59 -15.70
CA ASP A 341 1.50 -4.73 -14.52
C ASP A 341 0.27 -3.82 -14.39
N GLU A 342 -0.04 -3.37 -13.16
CA GLU A 342 -1.18 -2.50 -12.87
C GLU A 342 -1.13 -1.13 -13.62
N ILE A 343 0.04 -0.75 -14.15
CA ILE A 343 0.25 0.46 -14.96
C ILE A 343 -0.08 0.23 -16.45
N SER A 344 -0.17 -1.02 -16.90
CA SER A 344 -0.41 -1.37 -18.31
C SER A 344 -1.76 -0.85 -18.80
N ASP A 345 -2.78 -0.88 -17.95
CA ASP A 345 -4.09 -0.34 -18.30
C ASP A 345 -3.99 1.17 -18.51
N ILE A 346 -3.31 1.88 -17.60
CA ILE A 346 -3.12 3.33 -17.69
C ILE A 346 -2.32 3.72 -18.94
N SER A 347 -1.23 3.00 -19.23
CA SER A 347 -0.43 3.28 -20.43
C SER A 347 -1.24 3.04 -21.71
N THR A 348 -2.08 2.00 -21.74
CA THR A 348 -2.98 1.72 -22.88
C THR A 348 -3.94 2.88 -23.13
N HIS A 349 -4.58 3.41 -22.09
CA HIS A 349 -5.46 4.58 -22.22
C HIS A 349 -4.70 5.82 -22.72
N PHE A 350 -3.46 6.05 -22.27
CA PHE A 350 -2.64 7.15 -22.80
C PHE A 350 -2.32 7.00 -24.29
N TYR A 351 -2.02 5.77 -24.74
CA TYR A 351 -1.80 5.51 -26.17
C TYR A 351 -3.09 5.68 -27.00
N GLU A 352 -4.25 5.29 -26.47
CA GLU A 352 -5.53 5.52 -27.14
C GLU A 352 -5.86 7.02 -27.27
N ILE A 353 -5.54 7.83 -26.25
CA ILE A 353 -5.70 9.29 -26.34
C ILE A 353 -4.75 9.90 -27.38
N ASP A 354 -3.48 9.46 -27.43
CA ASP A 354 -2.52 9.91 -28.45
C ASP A 354 -3.03 9.57 -29.86
N GLU A 355 -3.53 8.36 -30.08
CA GLU A 355 -4.10 7.92 -31.35
C GLU A 355 -5.32 8.77 -31.75
N GLN A 356 -6.23 9.04 -30.80
CA GLN A 356 -7.38 9.92 -31.03
C GLN A 356 -6.96 11.36 -31.40
N LEU A 357 -5.97 11.92 -30.71
CA LEU A 357 -5.46 13.28 -30.99
C LEU A 357 -4.76 13.34 -32.35
N ASN A 358 -3.98 12.32 -32.71
CA ASN A 358 -3.34 12.24 -34.02
C ASN A 358 -4.37 12.09 -35.14
N ALA A 359 -5.44 11.30 -34.95
CA ALA A 359 -6.55 11.20 -35.90
C ALA A 359 -7.24 12.56 -36.10
N ALA A 360 -7.49 13.29 -35.01
CA ALA A 360 -8.06 14.64 -35.06
C ALA A 360 -7.13 15.64 -35.78
N HIS A 361 -5.82 15.60 -35.49
CA HIS A 361 -4.82 16.44 -36.15
C HIS A 361 -4.79 16.19 -37.67
N ASN A 362 -4.65 14.93 -38.08
CA ASN A 362 -4.59 14.54 -39.49
C ASN A 362 -5.87 14.92 -40.25
N PHE A 363 -7.04 14.72 -39.64
CA PHE A 363 -8.31 15.15 -40.23
C PHE A 363 -8.37 16.68 -40.39
N SER A 364 -7.99 17.42 -39.36
CA SER A 364 -8.01 18.89 -39.37
C SER A 364 -7.07 19.46 -40.43
N VAL A 365 -5.88 18.88 -40.61
CA VAL A 365 -4.93 19.30 -41.66
C VAL A 365 -5.51 19.08 -43.05
N LYS A 366 -6.10 17.91 -43.34
CA LYS A 366 -6.69 17.62 -44.66
C LYS A 366 -7.87 18.56 -44.98
N VAL A 367 -8.77 18.77 -44.02
CA VAL A 367 -9.89 19.71 -44.18
C VAL A 367 -9.38 21.14 -44.36
N GLY A 368 -8.36 21.55 -43.60
CA GLY A 368 -7.71 22.86 -43.74
C GLY A 368 -7.04 23.07 -45.09
N ASN A 369 -6.53 22.01 -45.72
CA ASN A 369 -5.96 22.03 -47.07
C ASN A 369 -7.03 22.04 -48.18
N GLY A 370 -8.32 22.10 -47.84
CA GLY A 370 -9.41 22.17 -48.81
C GLY A 370 -9.99 20.83 -49.24
N GLU A 371 -9.54 19.71 -48.65
CA GLU A 371 -10.11 18.39 -48.95
C GLU A 371 -11.46 18.21 -48.23
N ILE A 372 -12.56 18.17 -48.98
CA ILE A 372 -13.93 18.12 -48.43
C ILE A 372 -14.52 16.71 -48.30
N ASP A 373 -13.93 15.70 -48.94
CA ASP A 373 -14.40 14.31 -48.90
C ASP A 373 -13.55 13.40 -48.00
N VAL A 374 -12.88 14.00 -47.02
CA VAL A 374 -12.07 13.28 -46.04
C VAL A 374 -12.97 12.51 -45.07
N GLN A 375 -12.67 11.22 -44.87
CA GLN A 375 -13.32 10.38 -43.87
C GLN A 375 -12.54 10.45 -42.55
N TYR A 376 -13.26 10.55 -41.44
CA TYR A 376 -12.65 10.45 -40.11
C TYR A 376 -12.35 8.99 -39.79
N GLU A 377 -11.38 8.75 -38.90
CA GLU A 377 -11.01 7.40 -38.50
C GLU A 377 -12.15 6.72 -37.71
N LYS A 378 -12.65 5.58 -38.22
CA LYS A 378 -13.84 4.89 -37.69
C LYS A 378 -13.77 4.58 -36.19
N LYS A 379 -12.58 4.25 -35.70
CA LYS A 379 -12.35 3.92 -34.28
C LYS A 379 -12.77 5.04 -33.33
N PHE A 380 -12.63 6.30 -33.76
CA PHE A 380 -12.87 7.48 -32.93
C PHE A 380 -14.05 8.35 -33.41
N GLU A 381 -14.75 7.94 -34.46
CA GLU A 381 -15.82 8.71 -35.11
C GLU A 381 -16.96 9.10 -34.17
N THR A 382 -17.22 8.28 -33.15
CA THR A 382 -18.30 8.51 -32.17
C THR A 382 -17.93 9.50 -31.07
N THR A 383 -16.66 9.88 -30.97
CA THR A 383 -16.16 10.77 -29.90
C THR A 383 -16.67 12.20 -30.09
N PRO A 384 -16.83 12.99 -29.00
CA PRO A 384 -17.30 14.37 -29.10
C PRO A 384 -16.44 15.23 -30.03
N LEU A 385 -15.11 15.12 -29.92
CA LEU A 385 -14.17 15.84 -30.78
C LEU A 385 -14.34 15.49 -32.27
N ALA A 386 -14.47 14.20 -32.59
CA ALA A 386 -14.69 13.76 -33.97
C ALA A 386 -16.00 14.32 -34.54
N LYS A 387 -17.09 14.28 -33.75
CA LYS A 387 -18.39 14.83 -34.17
C LYS A 387 -18.32 16.32 -34.49
N ASP A 388 -17.60 17.10 -33.69
CA ASP A 388 -17.47 18.54 -33.92
C ASP A 388 -16.59 18.86 -35.14
N LEU A 389 -15.50 18.11 -35.33
CA LEU A 389 -14.67 18.22 -36.54
C LEU A 389 -15.44 17.83 -37.82
N LEU A 390 -16.25 16.77 -37.76
CA LEU A 390 -17.12 16.36 -38.86
C LEU A 390 -18.16 17.44 -39.20
N LYS A 391 -18.78 18.05 -38.19
CA LYS A 391 -19.69 19.20 -38.39
C LYS A 391 -18.96 20.40 -39.02
N MET A 392 -17.74 20.71 -38.56
CA MET A 392 -16.93 21.78 -39.13
C MET A 392 -16.65 21.55 -40.62
N ARG A 393 -16.22 20.34 -40.98
CA ARG A 393 -15.99 19.93 -42.38
C ARG A 393 -17.26 20.06 -43.22
N ASN A 394 -18.41 19.62 -42.70
CA ASN A 394 -19.69 19.72 -43.42
C ASN A 394 -20.10 21.18 -43.66
N ARG A 395 -19.90 22.07 -42.68
CA ARG A 395 -20.12 23.51 -42.85
C ARG A 395 -19.17 24.11 -43.89
N PHE A 396 -17.90 23.73 -43.87
CA PHE A 396 -16.91 24.18 -44.83
C PHE A 396 -17.27 23.76 -46.26
N LYS A 397 -17.73 22.51 -46.45
CA LYS A 397 -18.27 22.02 -47.74
C LYS A 397 -19.45 22.86 -48.22
N ALA A 398 -20.42 23.13 -47.35
CA ALA A 398 -21.57 23.97 -47.68
C ALA A 398 -21.17 25.40 -48.07
N VAL A 399 -20.19 26.01 -47.38
CA VAL A 399 -19.66 27.34 -47.72
C VAL A 399 -18.96 27.34 -49.08
N GLN A 400 -18.15 26.32 -49.39
CA GLN A 400 -17.50 26.21 -50.70
C GLN A 400 -18.53 26.08 -51.84
N GLU A 401 -19.58 25.28 -51.65
CA GLU A 401 -20.65 25.13 -52.65
C GLU A 401 -21.39 26.45 -52.91
N LEU A 402 -21.68 27.21 -51.85
CA LEU A 402 -22.30 28.54 -51.97
C LEU A 402 -21.37 29.54 -52.68
N GLU A 403 -20.08 29.58 -52.32
CA GLU A 403 -19.08 30.41 -52.99
C GLU A 403 -18.93 30.04 -54.46
N HIS A 404 -18.92 28.76 -54.82
CA HIS A 404 -18.87 28.31 -56.20
C HIS A 404 -20.08 28.81 -57.01
N LYS A 405 -21.29 28.66 -56.46
CA LYS A 405 -22.52 29.17 -57.10
C LYS A 405 -22.47 30.69 -57.27
N ARG A 406 -22.02 31.44 -56.25
CA ARG A 406 -21.87 32.90 -56.32
C ARG A 406 -20.85 33.32 -57.37
N ASN A 407 -19.68 32.68 -57.39
CA ASN A 407 -18.62 32.97 -58.36
C ASN A 407 -19.07 32.67 -59.79
N TRP A 408 -19.86 31.62 -60.00
CA TRP A 408 -20.48 31.35 -61.30
C TRP A 408 -21.34 32.54 -61.74
N VAL A 409 -22.28 33.01 -60.91
CA VAL A 409 -23.14 34.17 -61.23
C VAL A 409 -22.32 35.42 -61.50
N THR A 410 -21.37 35.76 -60.62
CA THR A 410 -20.53 36.97 -60.75
C THR A 410 -19.69 36.94 -62.04
N ASN A 411 -19.06 35.81 -62.35
CA ASN A 411 -18.27 35.66 -63.57
C ASN A 411 -19.15 35.71 -64.83
N GLY A 412 -20.34 35.11 -64.77
CA GLY A 412 -21.34 35.21 -65.83
C GLY A 412 -21.72 36.66 -66.08
N MET A 413 -22.14 37.38 -65.05
CA MET A 413 -22.55 38.79 -65.16
C MET A 413 -21.43 39.66 -65.72
N ALA A 414 -20.18 39.46 -65.29
CA ALA A 414 -19.02 40.16 -65.83
C ALA A 414 -18.81 39.87 -67.33
N LYS A 415 -18.87 38.59 -67.72
CA LYS A 415 -18.74 38.16 -69.12
C LYS A 415 -19.80 38.79 -70.02
N PHE A 416 -21.08 38.73 -69.63
CA PHE A 416 -22.15 39.28 -70.47
C PHE A 416 -22.20 40.80 -70.44
N SER A 417 -21.86 41.44 -69.33
CA SER A 417 -21.70 42.91 -69.29
C SER A 417 -20.62 43.39 -70.26
N GLN A 418 -19.55 42.61 -70.46
CA GLN A 418 -18.54 42.90 -71.48
C GLN A 418 -19.07 42.66 -72.90
N LEU A 419 -19.70 41.50 -73.16
CA LEU A 419 -20.29 41.18 -74.47
C LEU A 419 -21.32 42.22 -74.93
N LEU A 420 -22.14 42.75 -74.00
CA LEU A 420 -23.15 43.76 -74.30
C LEU A 420 -22.55 45.14 -74.62
N ARG A 421 -21.28 45.40 -74.27
CA ARG A 421 -20.57 46.64 -74.62
C ARG A 421 -19.86 46.56 -75.97
N ASP A 422 -19.52 45.36 -76.43
CA ASP A 422 -18.85 45.16 -77.72
C ASP A 422 -19.86 45.40 -78.86
N LYS A 423 -19.80 46.59 -79.48
CA LYS A 423 -20.69 46.97 -80.58
C LYS A 423 -20.26 46.24 -81.86
N LEU A 424 -21.21 45.53 -82.48
CA LEU A 424 -21.06 44.92 -83.81
C LEU A 424 -21.69 45.83 -84.87
N ASP A 425 -21.20 45.73 -86.10
CA ASP A 425 -21.67 46.56 -87.23
C ASP A 425 -23.11 46.22 -87.67
N SER A 426 -23.63 45.05 -87.28
CA SER A 426 -24.96 44.57 -87.61
C SER A 426 -25.75 44.16 -86.36
N ASP A 427 -26.92 44.77 -86.17
CA ASP A 427 -27.86 44.46 -85.08
C ASP A 427 -28.21 42.95 -85.05
N SER A 428 -28.44 42.34 -86.22
CA SER A 428 -28.80 40.91 -86.32
C SER A 428 -27.68 40.01 -85.81
N GLU A 429 -26.43 40.32 -86.14
CA GLU A 429 -25.27 39.54 -85.69
C GLU A 429 -25.05 39.69 -84.18
N TRP A 430 -25.38 40.87 -83.63
CA TRP A 430 -25.32 41.12 -82.19
C TRP A 430 -26.31 40.27 -81.40
N TYR A 431 -27.59 40.25 -81.80
CA TYR A 431 -28.60 39.43 -81.14
C TYR A 431 -28.29 37.92 -81.26
N ASP A 432 -27.83 37.46 -82.42
CA ASP A 432 -27.47 36.05 -82.62
C ASP A 432 -26.25 35.63 -81.79
N ASN A 433 -25.22 36.48 -81.71
CA ASN A 433 -24.02 36.21 -80.92
C ASN A 433 -24.33 36.23 -79.41
N LEU A 434 -25.12 37.20 -78.95
CA LEU A 434 -25.57 37.29 -77.57
C LEU A 434 -26.37 36.06 -77.18
N LEU A 435 -27.39 35.70 -77.97
CA LEU A 435 -28.26 34.56 -77.71
C LEU A 435 -27.47 33.26 -77.63
N ARG A 436 -26.58 33.02 -78.59
CA ARG A 436 -25.68 31.85 -78.61
C ARG A 436 -24.84 31.75 -77.33
N ASN A 437 -24.24 32.86 -76.89
CA ASN A 437 -23.42 32.86 -75.69
C ASN A 437 -24.25 32.59 -74.42
N ILE A 438 -25.47 33.13 -74.34
CA ILE A 438 -26.40 32.86 -73.23
C ILE A 438 -26.73 31.36 -73.22
N MET A 439 -27.14 30.79 -74.35
CA MET A 439 -27.51 29.38 -74.45
C MET A 439 -26.38 28.45 -74.01
N HIS A 440 -25.15 28.70 -74.46
CA HIS A 440 -23.99 27.90 -74.04
C HIS A 440 -23.61 28.08 -72.57
N TYR A 441 -23.84 29.26 -71.99
CA TYR A 441 -23.45 29.53 -70.61
C TYR A 441 -24.41 28.89 -69.60
N VAL A 442 -25.71 28.94 -69.87
CA VAL A 442 -26.74 28.30 -69.03
C VAL A 442 -27.05 26.85 -69.42
N ASP A 443 -26.37 26.32 -70.44
CA ASP A 443 -26.59 24.99 -71.00
C ASP A 443 -28.07 24.76 -71.41
N ALA A 444 -28.63 25.74 -72.13
CA ALA A 444 -30.00 25.71 -72.63
C ALA A 444 -30.08 25.19 -74.09
N SER A 445 -31.22 24.61 -74.44
CA SER A 445 -31.39 23.89 -75.70
C SER A 445 -31.90 24.76 -76.85
N GLN A 446 -32.85 25.66 -76.59
CA GLN A 446 -33.35 26.63 -77.59
C GLN A 446 -33.55 28.00 -76.97
N GLY A 447 -33.43 29.04 -77.78
CA GLY A 447 -33.70 30.41 -77.35
C GLY A 447 -34.18 31.31 -78.48
N THR A 448 -34.92 32.35 -78.13
CA THR A 448 -35.46 33.34 -79.05
C THR A 448 -35.34 34.74 -78.45
N PHE A 449 -34.86 35.71 -79.23
CA PHE A 449 -35.03 37.12 -78.91
C PHE A 449 -36.15 37.73 -79.74
N ILE A 450 -37.02 38.46 -79.07
CA ILE A 450 -38.17 39.15 -79.64
C ILE A 450 -38.09 40.61 -79.19
N LEU A 451 -38.11 41.57 -80.10
CA LEU A 451 -38.14 43.00 -79.77
C LEU A 451 -39.52 43.60 -79.99
N ILE A 452 -39.82 44.66 -79.27
CA ILE A 452 -41.06 45.41 -79.44
C ILE A 452 -40.80 46.54 -80.43
N LYS A 453 -41.54 46.54 -81.55
CA LYS A 453 -41.57 47.66 -82.49
C LYS A 453 -42.80 48.52 -82.20
N ASP A 454 -42.54 49.76 -81.81
CA ASP A 454 -43.53 50.79 -81.52
C ASP A 454 -43.47 51.87 -82.62
N ASP A 455 -44.33 51.74 -83.63
CA ASP A 455 -44.49 52.73 -84.71
C ASP A 455 -45.66 53.67 -84.35
N LEU A 456 -45.41 54.99 -84.35
CA LEU A 456 -46.40 56.02 -84.04
C LEU A 456 -47.71 55.82 -84.84
N GLY A 457 -48.78 55.40 -84.15
CA GLY A 457 -50.14 55.27 -84.69
C GLY A 457 -50.56 53.85 -85.12
N LYS A 458 -49.76 52.81 -84.83
CA LYS A 458 -50.12 51.39 -85.01
C LYS A 458 -50.06 50.64 -83.68
N GLU A 459 -50.71 49.49 -83.61
CA GLU A 459 -50.53 48.60 -82.46
C GLU A 459 -49.10 48.05 -82.41
N PRO A 460 -48.50 47.92 -81.21
CA PRO A 460 -47.14 47.41 -81.05
C PRO A 460 -47.05 45.97 -81.56
N VAL A 461 -45.99 45.64 -82.28
CA VAL A 461 -45.76 44.29 -82.83
C VAL A 461 -44.50 43.69 -82.23
N LEU A 462 -44.57 42.39 -81.91
CA LEU A 462 -43.44 41.61 -81.44
C LEU A 462 -42.65 41.08 -82.65
N ASP A 463 -41.46 41.62 -82.87
CA ASP A 463 -40.58 41.29 -83.99
C ASP A 463 -39.49 40.32 -83.55
N LEU A 464 -39.43 39.16 -84.19
CA LEU A 464 -38.39 38.18 -83.91
C LEU A 464 -37.05 38.64 -84.51
N VAL A 465 -36.00 38.73 -83.69
CA VAL A 465 -34.69 39.25 -84.11
C VAL A 465 -33.55 38.24 -84.07
N ALA A 466 -33.64 37.20 -83.23
CA ALA A 466 -32.68 36.11 -83.20
C ALA A 466 -33.32 34.79 -82.77
N LEU A 467 -32.82 33.69 -83.32
CA LEU A 467 -33.28 32.32 -83.06
C LEU A 467 -32.06 31.41 -82.85
N TYR A 468 -32.10 30.59 -81.80
CA TYR A 468 -31.11 29.56 -81.55
C TYR A 468 -31.76 28.17 -81.57
N ALA A 469 -31.24 27.29 -82.41
CA ALA A 469 -31.64 25.88 -82.54
C ALA A 469 -33.13 25.64 -82.88
N TYR A 470 -33.71 26.47 -83.77
CA TYR A 470 -35.07 26.33 -84.29
C TYR A 470 -35.12 25.91 -85.78
N ASP A 471 -36.24 25.31 -86.21
CA ASP A 471 -36.51 24.92 -87.60
C ASP A 471 -36.70 26.15 -88.53
N LYS A 472 -36.23 26.05 -89.78
CA LYS A 472 -36.29 27.11 -90.81
C LYS A 472 -37.70 27.63 -91.07
N LYS A 473 -38.75 26.83 -90.86
CA LYS A 473 -40.15 27.26 -91.03
C LYS A 473 -40.57 28.40 -90.09
N ARG A 474 -39.94 28.55 -88.92
CA ARG A 474 -40.28 29.64 -87.97
C ARG A 474 -39.74 31.00 -88.39
N TYR A 475 -38.79 31.04 -89.34
CA TYR A 475 -38.25 32.29 -89.91
C TYR A 475 -39.23 33.00 -90.87
N GLU A 476 -40.26 32.30 -91.37
CA GLU A 476 -41.26 32.83 -92.30
C GLU A 476 -42.33 33.68 -91.58
N ASN A 477 -42.57 33.45 -90.29
CA ASN A 477 -43.48 34.25 -89.44
C ASN A 477 -42.67 35.16 -88.51
N ARG A 478 -42.24 36.33 -89.00
CA ARG A 478 -41.38 37.27 -88.25
C ARG A 478 -42.10 38.11 -87.18
N GLN A 479 -43.43 38.20 -87.22
CA GLN A 479 -44.22 39.10 -86.38
C GLN A 479 -45.29 38.36 -85.59
N PHE A 480 -45.38 38.63 -84.29
CA PHE A 480 -46.40 38.10 -83.40
C PHE A 480 -47.28 39.22 -82.84
N ASP A 481 -48.55 38.89 -82.63
CA ASP A 481 -49.52 39.78 -82.01
C ASP A 481 -49.38 39.74 -80.48
N VAL A 482 -49.46 40.92 -79.85
CA VAL A 482 -49.36 41.12 -78.40
C VAL A 482 -50.56 40.52 -77.66
N GLU A 483 -51.67 40.26 -78.35
CA GLU A 483 -52.93 39.77 -77.77
C GLU A 483 -52.97 38.25 -77.51
N THR A 484 -51.97 37.45 -77.93
CA THR A 484 -52.04 35.98 -77.88
C THR A 484 -50.82 35.25 -77.30
N GLY A 485 -51.07 34.19 -76.52
CA GLY A 485 -50.05 33.26 -75.99
C GLY A 485 -49.26 33.75 -74.76
N LEU A 486 -48.30 32.94 -74.28
CA LEU A 486 -47.48 33.28 -73.10
C LEU A 486 -46.57 34.50 -73.33
N LEU A 487 -46.17 34.78 -74.59
CA LEU A 487 -45.42 35.98 -74.95
C LEU A 487 -46.25 37.26 -74.71
N GLY A 488 -47.52 37.24 -75.12
CA GLY A 488 -48.46 38.33 -74.84
C GLY A 488 -48.75 38.51 -73.35
N GLN A 489 -48.82 37.40 -72.60
CA GLN A 489 -48.95 37.46 -71.14
C GLN A 489 -47.74 38.14 -70.48
N VAL A 490 -46.52 37.72 -70.82
CA VAL A 490 -45.29 38.35 -70.31
C VAL A 490 -45.20 39.83 -70.71
N TYR A 491 -45.67 40.18 -71.91
CA TYR A 491 -45.77 41.57 -72.33
C TYR A 491 -46.72 42.41 -71.46
N LYS A 492 -47.93 41.90 -71.19
CA LYS A 492 -48.96 42.61 -70.42
C LYS A 492 -48.62 42.69 -68.93
N GLU A 493 -48.14 41.58 -68.36
CA GLU A 493 -47.87 41.46 -66.92
C GLU A 493 -46.49 42.00 -66.53
N LYS A 494 -45.56 42.15 -67.49
CA LYS A 494 -44.17 42.57 -67.23
C LYS A 494 -43.45 41.70 -66.19
N GLN A 495 -43.86 40.45 -66.07
CA GLN A 495 -43.30 39.48 -65.12
C GLN A 495 -42.69 38.30 -65.88
N MET A 496 -41.64 37.73 -65.29
CA MET A 496 -41.04 36.51 -65.78
C MET A 496 -42.02 35.33 -65.63
N VAL A 497 -42.06 34.47 -66.65
CA VAL A 497 -42.78 33.19 -66.58
C VAL A 497 -41.76 32.06 -66.59
N TYR A 498 -41.81 31.21 -65.55
CA TYR A 498 -41.06 29.96 -65.48
C TYR A 498 -42.01 28.80 -65.33
N ILE A 499 -41.96 27.85 -66.26
CA ILE A 499 -42.77 26.64 -66.21
C ILE A 499 -41.89 25.41 -66.40
N GLU A 500 -42.07 24.41 -65.54
CA GLU A 500 -41.36 23.13 -65.56
C GLU A 500 -42.16 22.00 -66.23
N ASP A 501 -43.37 22.30 -66.71
CA ASP A 501 -44.16 21.42 -67.56
C ASP A 501 -44.74 22.24 -68.72
N VAL A 502 -43.97 22.33 -69.79
CA VAL A 502 -44.34 23.09 -71.00
C VAL A 502 -45.55 22.41 -71.66
N PRO A 503 -46.57 23.08 -72.21
CA PRO A 503 -47.62 22.38 -72.96
C PRO A 503 -47.06 21.72 -74.25
N SER A 504 -47.52 20.51 -74.61
CA SER A 504 -47.00 19.74 -75.76
C SER A 504 -47.12 20.45 -77.11
N ASP A 505 -48.09 21.37 -77.23
CA ASP A 505 -48.37 22.10 -78.46
C ASP A 505 -47.73 23.50 -78.49
N TYR A 506 -46.95 23.86 -77.46
CA TYR A 506 -46.39 25.19 -77.29
C TYR A 506 -45.03 25.35 -77.99
N VAL A 507 -44.03 24.54 -77.62
CA VAL A 507 -42.68 24.55 -78.19
C VAL A 507 -42.15 23.12 -78.29
N ASN A 508 -41.47 22.79 -79.40
CA ASN A 508 -40.86 21.48 -79.63
C ASN A 508 -39.41 21.63 -80.11
N ILE A 509 -38.48 20.96 -79.44
CA ILE A 509 -37.06 20.97 -79.83
C ILE A 509 -36.88 19.99 -80.98
N THR A 510 -36.60 20.51 -82.17
CA THR A 510 -36.54 19.71 -83.40
C THR A 510 -35.10 19.41 -83.81
N SER A 511 -34.88 18.18 -84.26
CA SER A 511 -33.65 17.67 -84.84
C SER A 511 -33.97 17.10 -86.23
N GLY A 512 -32.95 16.96 -87.08
CA GLY A 512 -33.11 16.36 -88.42
C GLY A 512 -33.67 14.92 -88.42
N MET A 513 -33.77 14.28 -87.24
CA MET A 513 -34.32 12.93 -87.07
C MET A 513 -35.59 12.85 -86.21
N GLY A 514 -36.08 13.96 -85.62
CA GLY A 514 -37.26 13.95 -84.75
C GLY A 514 -37.37 15.17 -83.84
N GLY A 515 -38.47 15.32 -83.10
CA GLY A 515 -38.69 16.41 -82.14
C GLY A 515 -38.96 15.91 -80.73
N ALA A 516 -38.53 16.65 -79.71
CA ALA A 516 -38.76 16.35 -78.31
C ALA A 516 -39.21 17.59 -77.52
N LYS A 517 -40.12 17.37 -76.57
CA LYS A 517 -40.68 18.40 -75.71
C LYS A 517 -39.62 18.88 -74.69
N PRO A 518 -39.38 20.20 -74.56
CA PRO A 518 -38.50 20.72 -73.51
C PRO A 518 -39.08 20.44 -72.11
N LYS A 519 -38.20 20.29 -71.12
CA LYS A 519 -38.62 20.09 -69.72
C LYS A 519 -39.03 21.41 -69.08
N CYS A 520 -38.28 22.48 -69.32
CA CYS A 520 -38.62 23.80 -68.79
C CYS A 520 -38.61 24.87 -69.87
N LEU A 521 -39.36 25.94 -69.62
CA LEU A 521 -39.43 27.15 -70.42
C LEU A 521 -39.35 28.35 -69.47
N ILE A 522 -38.45 29.26 -69.77
CA ILE A 522 -38.31 30.56 -69.11
C ILE A 522 -38.52 31.67 -70.14
N ILE A 523 -39.42 32.59 -69.83
CA ILE A 523 -39.73 33.76 -70.65
C ILE A 523 -39.45 35.00 -69.83
N LEU A 524 -38.45 35.76 -70.24
CA LEU A 524 -37.91 36.90 -69.52
C LEU A 524 -38.34 38.20 -70.22
N PRO A 525 -39.02 39.11 -69.52
CA PRO A 525 -39.24 40.44 -70.05
C PRO A 525 -37.92 41.23 -70.02
N LEU A 526 -37.61 41.92 -71.13
CA LEU A 526 -36.47 42.84 -71.22
C LEU A 526 -36.98 44.24 -70.89
N ILE A 527 -36.91 44.63 -69.61
CA ILE A 527 -37.42 45.90 -69.10
C ILE A 527 -36.25 46.76 -68.62
N TYR A 528 -36.26 48.03 -69.00
CA TYR A 528 -35.33 49.04 -68.48
C TYR A 528 -36.05 50.39 -68.34
N ALA A 529 -35.88 51.06 -67.20
CA ALA A 529 -36.58 52.31 -66.86
C ALA A 529 -38.10 52.25 -67.13
N ASP A 530 -38.77 51.21 -66.63
CA ASP A 530 -40.20 50.89 -66.79
C ASP A 530 -40.72 50.67 -68.22
N LYS A 531 -39.84 50.76 -69.23
CA LYS A 531 -40.14 50.48 -70.63
C LYS A 531 -39.72 49.06 -71.00
N MET A 532 -40.61 48.36 -71.71
CA MET A 532 -40.33 47.03 -72.24
C MET A 532 -39.71 47.15 -73.64
N TYR A 533 -38.55 46.54 -73.83
CA TYR A 533 -37.80 46.58 -75.09
C TYR A 533 -37.93 45.28 -75.88
N GLY A 534 -38.21 44.17 -75.20
CA GLY A 534 -38.34 42.88 -75.83
C GLY A 534 -38.61 41.75 -74.83
N ILE A 535 -38.53 40.53 -75.32
CA ILE A 535 -38.71 39.29 -74.59
C ILE A 535 -37.57 38.34 -74.99
N LEU A 536 -36.97 37.69 -74.00
CA LEU A 536 -36.04 36.59 -74.18
C LEU A 536 -36.72 35.29 -73.74
N GLU A 537 -36.95 34.40 -74.69
CA GLU A 537 -37.51 33.07 -74.44
C GLU A 537 -36.40 32.03 -74.49
N ILE A 538 -36.34 31.14 -73.50
CA ILE A 538 -35.33 30.07 -73.41
C ILE A 538 -36.02 28.79 -72.98
N SER A 539 -35.71 27.67 -73.64
CA SER A 539 -36.17 26.35 -73.24
C SER A 539 -35.01 25.36 -73.10
N SER A 540 -35.14 24.43 -72.16
CA SER A 540 -34.11 23.44 -71.86
C SER A 540 -34.71 22.08 -71.48
N PHE A 541 -33.92 21.01 -71.68
CA PHE A 541 -34.21 19.68 -71.15
C PHE A 541 -33.91 19.55 -69.65
N ASN A 542 -33.07 20.45 -69.11
CA ASN A 542 -32.69 20.48 -67.71
C ASN A 542 -33.38 21.66 -67.01
N THR A 543 -33.88 21.43 -65.79
CA THR A 543 -34.40 22.51 -64.93
C THR A 543 -33.27 23.45 -64.53
N PHE A 544 -33.55 24.74 -64.44
CA PHE A 544 -32.56 25.71 -63.98
C PHE A 544 -32.54 25.77 -62.46
N ASP A 545 -31.35 25.76 -61.87
CA ASP A 545 -31.19 26.03 -60.43
C ASP A 545 -31.55 27.49 -60.12
N GLU A 546 -31.96 27.78 -58.88
CA GLU A 546 -32.38 29.12 -58.44
C GLU A 546 -31.34 30.21 -58.78
N TYR A 547 -30.04 29.92 -58.61
CA TYR A 547 -28.97 30.86 -58.95
C TYR A 547 -28.83 31.13 -60.46
N GLN A 548 -29.20 30.17 -61.32
CA GLN A 548 -29.21 30.32 -62.77
C GLN A 548 -30.42 31.14 -63.22
N VAL A 549 -31.58 30.94 -62.58
CA VAL A 549 -32.79 31.74 -62.80
C VAL A 549 -32.53 33.21 -62.43
N SER A 550 -32.04 33.47 -61.21
CA SER A 550 -31.72 34.84 -60.79
C SER A 550 -30.62 35.47 -61.66
N PHE A 551 -29.67 34.68 -62.15
CA PHE A 551 -28.69 35.16 -63.12
C PHE A 551 -29.35 35.62 -64.42
N LEU A 552 -30.28 34.83 -64.98
CA LEU A 552 -31.00 35.17 -66.20
C LEU A 552 -31.94 36.38 -66.04
N GLU A 553 -32.61 36.51 -64.89
CA GLU A 553 -33.41 37.70 -64.55
C GLU A 553 -32.55 38.97 -64.52
N ASN A 554 -31.44 38.95 -63.77
CA ASN A 554 -30.56 40.12 -63.71
C ASN A 554 -29.93 40.41 -65.07
N LEU A 555 -29.62 39.37 -65.86
CA LEU A 555 -29.10 39.53 -67.21
C LEU A 555 -30.14 40.16 -68.14
N SER A 556 -31.44 39.83 -67.98
CA SER A 556 -32.52 40.37 -68.83
C SER A 556 -32.64 41.89 -68.69
N GLU A 557 -32.43 42.43 -67.48
CA GLU A 557 -32.40 43.87 -67.22
C GLU A 557 -31.18 44.55 -67.88
N ILE A 558 -29.99 43.95 -67.79
CA ILE A 558 -28.77 44.49 -68.43
C ILE A 558 -28.90 44.46 -69.96
N ILE A 559 -29.48 43.39 -70.52
CA ILE A 559 -29.76 43.30 -71.95
C ILE A 559 -30.73 44.41 -72.37
N ALA A 560 -31.82 44.62 -71.61
CA ALA A 560 -32.79 45.67 -71.89
C ALA A 560 -32.16 47.07 -71.87
N SER A 561 -31.28 47.34 -70.90
CA SER A 561 -30.50 48.58 -70.82
C SER A 561 -29.63 48.79 -72.05
N SER A 562 -28.89 47.76 -72.48
CA SER A 562 -28.04 47.84 -73.68
C SER A 562 -28.86 48.09 -74.96
N ILE A 563 -30.01 47.43 -75.11
CA ILE A 563 -30.94 47.67 -76.24
C ILE A 563 -31.48 49.12 -76.20
N ALA A 564 -31.79 49.65 -75.01
CA ALA A 564 -32.22 51.04 -74.85
C ALA A 564 -31.14 52.03 -75.29
N ASP A 565 -29.88 51.79 -74.92
CA ASP A 565 -28.73 52.61 -75.32
C ASP A 565 -28.50 52.55 -76.84
N MET A 566 -28.62 51.35 -77.45
CA MET A 566 -28.55 51.18 -78.90
C MET A 566 -29.67 51.94 -79.62
N ASN A 567 -30.92 51.80 -79.15
CA ASN A 567 -32.07 52.51 -79.71
C ASN A 567 -31.91 54.03 -79.59
N THR A 568 -31.45 54.52 -78.44
CA THR A 568 -31.18 55.95 -78.21
C THR A 568 -30.07 56.45 -79.14
N SER A 569 -28.96 55.71 -79.25
CA SER A 569 -27.87 56.02 -80.17
C SER A 569 -28.36 56.11 -81.62
N ARG A 570 -29.25 55.20 -82.05
CA ARG A 570 -29.85 55.22 -83.39
C ARG A 570 -30.74 56.44 -83.62
N VAL A 571 -31.55 56.83 -82.63
CA VAL A 571 -32.37 58.05 -82.71
C VAL A 571 -31.49 59.29 -82.84
N VAL A 572 -30.38 59.36 -82.09
CA VAL A 572 -29.40 60.44 -82.18
C VAL A 572 -28.75 60.48 -83.56
N ILE A 573 -28.25 59.36 -84.09
CA ILE A 573 -27.65 59.29 -85.44
C ILE A 573 -28.65 59.73 -86.52
N LYS A 574 -29.90 59.24 -86.49
CA LYS A 574 -30.94 59.68 -87.44
C LYS A 574 -31.30 61.15 -87.30
N MET A 575 -31.27 61.70 -86.09
CA MET A 575 -31.46 63.13 -85.87
C MET A 575 -30.28 63.93 -86.43
N GLU A 576 -29.03 63.47 -86.25
CA GLU A 576 -27.85 64.10 -86.83
C GLU A 576 -27.89 64.08 -88.36
N GLU A 577 -28.27 62.96 -88.98
CA GLU A 577 -28.46 62.85 -90.44
C GLU A 577 -29.52 63.86 -90.93
N LYS A 578 -30.69 63.92 -90.29
CA LYS A 578 -31.73 64.91 -90.62
C LYS A 578 -31.26 66.35 -90.38
N LEU A 579 -30.45 66.59 -89.36
CA LEU A 579 -29.93 67.91 -89.03
C LEU A 579 -28.85 68.33 -90.03
N MET A 580 -28.03 67.40 -90.52
CA MET A 580 -27.15 67.62 -91.66
C MET A 580 -27.96 67.94 -92.91
N GLU A 581 -28.99 67.15 -93.23
CA GLU A 581 -29.87 67.38 -94.38
C GLU A 581 -30.56 68.76 -94.30
N GLN A 582 -31.01 69.18 -93.10
CA GLN A 582 -31.55 70.52 -92.88
C GLN A 582 -30.49 71.63 -92.98
N LYS A 583 -29.28 71.42 -92.45
CA LYS A 583 -28.17 72.38 -92.60
C LYS A 583 -27.75 72.55 -94.06
N GLU A 584 -27.75 71.47 -94.82
CA GLU A 584 -27.43 71.48 -96.25
C GLU A 584 -28.52 72.23 -97.04
N ARG A 585 -29.80 71.99 -96.72
CA ARG A 585 -30.92 72.80 -97.24
C ARG A 585 -30.83 74.28 -96.85
N ILE A 586 -30.39 74.62 -95.64
CA ILE A 586 -30.17 76.02 -95.23
C ILE A 586 -29.02 76.64 -96.01
N ARG A 587 -27.90 75.93 -96.23
CA ARG A 587 -26.80 76.43 -97.07
C ARG A 587 -27.23 76.65 -98.52
N GLU A 588 -28.03 75.75 -99.08
CA GLU A 588 -28.61 75.94 -100.42
C GLU A 588 -29.50 77.18 -100.47
N LEU A 589 -30.36 77.39 -99.47
CA LEU A 589 -31.20 78.59 -99.36
C LEU A 589 -30.38 79.88 -99.14
N GLU A 590 -29.31 79.85 -98.33
CA GLU A 590 -28.39 80.98 -98.14
C GLU A 590 -27.61 81.31 -99.42
N SER A 591 -27.21 80.30 -100.20
CA SER A 591 -26.62 80.50 -101.53
C SER A 591 -27.59 81.19 -102.49
N ILE A 592 -28.87 80.78 -102.49
CA ILE A 592 -29.93 81.40 -103.31
C ILE A 592 -30.21 82.84 -102.85
N ILE A 593 -30.17 83.12 -101.55
CA ILE A 593 -30.38 84.47 -101.00
C ILE A 593 -29.18 85.38 -101.31
N ASN A 594 -27.94 84.91 -101.20
CA ASN A 594 -26.75 85.71 -101.52
C ASN A 594 -26.65 86.00 -103.04
N GLU A 595 -27.03 85.07 -103.91
CA GLU A 595 -27.13 85.33 -105.36
C GLU A 595 -28.29 86.28 -105.73
N GLY A 596 -29.32 86.38 -104.88
CA GLY A 596 -30.44 87.31 -105.04
C GLY A 596 -30.20 88.73 -104.51
N VAL A 597 -29.09 88.99 -103.82
CA VAL A 597 -28.73 90.31 -103.25
C VAL A 597 -27.61 91.01 -104.06
N GLU A 598 -26.92 90.30 -104.96
CA GLU A 598 -25.94 90.87 -105.90
C GLU A 598 -26.48 91.19 -107.32
N ASN A 599 -27.81 91.29 -107.51
CA ASN A 599 -28.42 91.83 -108.74
C ASN A 599 -29.42 92.96 -108.47
#